data_AF-A0A3B1DKT1-F1
#
_entry.id   AF-A0A3B1DKT1-F1
#
_cell.length_a   1.000
_cell.length_b   1.000
_cell.length_c   1.000
_cell.angle_alpha   90.00
_cell.angle_beta   90.00
_cell.angle_gamma   90.00
#
_symmetry.space_group_name_H-M   'P 1'
#
loop_
_entity.id
_entity.type
_entity.pdbx_description
1 polymer ?
#
loop_
_entity_poly.entity_id
_entity_poly.type
_entity_poly.pdbx_seq_one_letter_code
_entity_poly.pdbx_strand_id
1 'polypeptide(L)' 'MENEPILTFLMNEDVFIPMLMAGVGVIAIVFGTLTGMVKAVARERTRREIAAYIAEGSLSPEQGEKLMKAGRDKA' A
#
# COMPACT_ATOMS: atom_id res chain seq x y z
N MET A 1 -1.82 0.31 44.06
CA MET A 1 -3.17 0.77 43.66
C MET A 1 -3.07 2.16 43.01
N GLU A 2 -2.20 2.35 42.01
CA GLU A 2 -1.97 3.65 41.35
C GLU A 2 -2.45 3.68 39.89
N ASN A 3 -2.91 2.55 39.34
CA ASN A 3 -3.33 2.43 37.93
C ASN A 3 -4.84 2.59 37.71
N GLU A 4 -5.63 2.53 38.79
CA GLU A 4 -7.07 2.76 38.79
C GLU A 4 -7.46 4.07 38.07
N PRO A 5 -6.86 5.25 38.35
CA PRO A 5 -7.28 6.50 37.72
C PRO A 5 -6.98 6.54 36.21
N ILE A 6 -5.90 5.88 35.77
CA ILE A 6 -5.53 5.83 34.36
C ILE A 6 -6.49 4.93 33.58
N LEU A 7 -6.83 3.76 34.14
CA LEU A 7 -7.79 2.85 33.52
C LEU A 7 -9.17 3.50 33.39
N THR A 8 -9.63 4.20 34.44
CA THR A 8 -10.92 4.91 34.40
C THR A 8 -10.93 6.04 33.38
N PHE A 9 -9.82 6.76 33.23
CA PHE A 9 -9.70 7.81 32.21
C PHE A 9 -9.70 7.24 30.79
N LEU A 10 -9.00 6.12 30.55
CA LEU A 10 -8.97 5.46 29.24
C LEU A 10 -10.29 4.77 28.88
N MET A 11 -11.06 4.31 29.86
CA MET A 11 -12.38 3.72 29.67
C MET A 11 -13.50 4.77 29.57
N ASN A 12 -13.19 6.05 29.67
CA ASN A 12 -14.15 7.11 29.39
C ASN A 12 -14.50 7.08 27.89
N GLU A 13 -15.79 6.97 27.58
CA GLU A 13 -16.32 6.89 26.22
C GLU A 13 -15.87 8.07 25.34
N ASP A 14 -15.80 9.28 25.92
CA ASP A 14 -15.36 10.51 25.25
C ASP A 14 -13.88 10.46 24.80
N VAL A 15 -13.07 9.62 25.44
CA VAL A 15 -11.63 9.46 25.14
C VAL A 15 -11.39 8.18 24.34
N PHE A 16 -12.07 7.10 24.70
CA PHE A 16 -11.87 5.77 24.12
C PHE A 16 -12.28 5.71 22.64
N ILE A 17 -13.44 6.26 22.29
CA ILE A 17 -13.94 6.20 20.90
C ILE A 17 -13.04 6.99 19.93
N PRO A 18 -12.67 8.26 20.21
CA PRO A 18 -11.76 9.00 19.33
C PRO A 18 -10.36 8.35 19.25
N MET A 19 -9.86 7.79 20.35
CA MET A 19 -8.58 7.09 20.38
C MET A 19 -8.58 5.86 19.46
N LEU A 20 -9.64 5.04 19.52
CA LEU A 20 -9.78 3.88 18.64
C LEU A 20 -9.87 4.31 17.16
N MET A 21 -10.68 5.32 16.86
CA MET A 21 -10.82 5.84 15.49
C MET A 21 -9.49 6.38 14.95
N ALA A 22 -8.73 7.12 15.77
CA ALA A 22 -7.40 7.58 15.40
C ALA A 22 -6.45 6.41 15.16
N GLY A 23 -6.48 5.38 16.01
CA GLY A 23 -5.68 4.17 15.84
C GLY A 23 -5.96 3.45 14.52
N VAL A 24 -7.24 3.24 14.19
CA VAL A 24 -7.65 2.64 12.90
C VAL A 24 -7.21 3.51 11.73
N GLY A 25 -7.35 4.82 11.84
CA GLY A 25 -6.92 5.77 10.81
C GLY A 25 -5.42 5.70 10.53
N VAL A 26 -4.60 5.68 11.57
CA VAL A 26 -3.13 5.54 11.45
C VAL A 26 -2.79 4.22 10.76
N ILE A 27 -3.40 3.11 11.19
CA ILE A 27 -3.18 1.79 10.58
C ILE A 27 -3.54 1.82 9.09
N ALA A 28 -4.69 2.37 8.72
CA ALA A 28 -5.12 2.47 7.33
C ALA A 28 -4.15 3.30 6.46
N ILE A 29 -3.64 4.42 6.98
CA ILE A 29 -2.66 5.27 6.29
C ILE A 29 -1.34 4.52 6.08
N VAL A 30 -0.84 3.83 7.10
CA VAL A 30 0.39 3.04 7.00
C VAL A 30 0.24 1.94 5.95
N PHE A 31 -0.86 1.18 5.96
CA PHE A 31 -1.07 0.15 4.95
C PHE A 31 -1.28 0.72 3.54
N GLY A 32 -1.97 1.85 3.40
CA GLY A 32 -2.15 2.54 2.13
C GLY A 32 -0.82 2.99 1.51
N THR A 33 0.04 3.61 2.32
CA THR A 33 1.37 4.07 1.89
C THR A 33 2.30 2.91 1.53
N LEU A 34 2.37 1.86 2.37
CA LEU A 34 3.15 0.66 2.07
C LEU A 34 2.70 -0.02 0.78
N THR A 35 1.39 -0.17 0.59
CA THR A 35 0.83 -0.76 -0.63
C THR A 35 1.18 0.06 -1.87
N GLY A 36 1.10 1.39 -1.77
CA GLY A 36 1.52 2.30 -2.85
C GLY A 36 2.98 2.14 -3.23
N MET A 37 3.87 2.08 -2.22
CA MET A 37 5.30 1.89 -2.42
C MET A 37 5.62 0.55 -3.09
N VAL A 38 5.04 -0.55 -2.59
CA VAL A 38 5.25 -1.90 -3.17
C VAL A 38 4.79 -1.94 -4.63
N LYS A 39 3.62 -1.36 -4.94
CA LYS A 39 3.12 -1.27 -6.32
C LYS A 39 4.07 -0.46 -7.22
N ALA A 40 4.63 0.64 -6.72
CA ALA A 40 5.56 1.46 -7.49
C ALA A 40 6.85 0.70 -7.84
N VAL A 41 7.43 0.01 -6.84
CA VAL A 41 8.64 -0.80 -7.04
C VAL A 41 8.38 -1.97 -7.99
N ALA A 42 7.26 -2.68 -7.82
CA ALA A 42 6.89 -3.80 -8.70
C ALA A 42 6.74 -3.34 -10.15
N ARG A 43 6.04 -2.22 -10.39
CA ARG A 43 5.87 -1.65 -11.74
C ARG A 43 7.20 -1.28 -12.40
N GLU A 44 8.12 -0.70 -11.64
CA GLU A 44 9.45 -0.35 -12.15
C GLU A 44 10.28 -1.59 -12.50
N ARG A 45 10.25 -2.63 -11.65
CA ARG A 45 10.91 -3.91 -11.94
C ARG A 45 10.35 -4.55 -13.21
N THR A 46 9.02 -4.65 -13.34
CA THR A 46 8.38 -5.19 -14.53
C THR A 46 8.73 -4.39 -15.80
N ARG A 47 8.83 -3.05 -15.72
CA ARG A 47 9.29 -2.24 -16.87
C ARG A 47 10.72 -2.58 -17.30
N ARG A 48 11.63 -2.80 -16.35
CA ARG A 48 13.02 -3.17 -16.64
C ARG A 48 13.12 -4.58 -17.22
N GLU A 49 12.33 -5.51 -16.69
CA GLU A 49 12.24 -6.88 -17.22
C GLU A 49 11.69 -6.91 -18.65
N ILE A 50 10.62 -6.17 -18.93
CA ILE A 50 10.08 -6.03 -20.29
C ILE A 50 11.15 -5.48 -21.24
N ALA A 51 11.91 -4.47 -20.84
CA ALA A 51 12.99 -3.91 -21.66
C ALA A 51 14.10 -4.93 -21.92
N ALA A 52 14.47 -5.73 -20.90
CA ALA A 52 15.46 -6.80 -21.05
C ALA A 52 14.96 -7.89 -22.02
N TYR A 53 13.72 -8.35 -21.88
CA TYR A 53 13.15 -9.38 -22.76
C TYR A 53 13.01 -8.90 -24.22
N ILE A 54 12.74 -7.61 -24.43
CA ILE A 54 12.77 -7.02 -25.78
C ILE A 54 14.19 -7.00 -26.34
N ALA A 55 15.18 -6.61 -25.54
CA ALA A 55 16.59 -6.59 -25.95
C ALA A 55 17.14 -8.00 -26.25
N GLU A 56 16.69 -9.00 -25.49
CA GLU A 56 17.00 -10.42 -25.71
C GLU A 56 16.23 -11.03 -26.89
N GLY A 57 15.18 -10.35 -27.37
CA GLY A 57 14.33 -10.82 -28.47
C GLY A 57 13.31 -11.90 -28.07
N SER A 58 13.15 -12.19 -26.78
CA SER A 58 12.16 -13.16 -26.27
C SER A 58 10.76 -12.57 -26.13
N LEU A 59 10.63 -11.25 -26.27
CA LEU A 59 9.37 -10.50 -26.24
C LEU A 59 9.35 -9.47 -27.38
N SER A 60 8.27 -9.42 -28.17
CA SER A 60 8.14 -8.39 -29.20
C SER A 60 7.83 -7.00 -28.60
N PRO A 61 8.27 -5.89 -29.21
CA PRO A 61 7.92 -4.54 -28.75
C PRO A 61 6.41 -4.30 -28.60
N GLU A 62 5.60 -4.82 -29.52
CA GLU A 62 4.15 -4.71 -29.50
C GLU A 62 3.52 -5.50 -28.33
N GLN A 63 4.11 -6.65 -27.98
CA GLN A 63 3.71 -7.40 -26.79
C GLN A 63 4.09 -6.66 -25.51
N GLY A 64 5.29 -6.06 -25.46
CA GLY A 64 5.73 -5.21 -24.34
C GLY A 64 4.82 -4.00 -24.12
N GLU A 65 4.41 -3.32 -25.19
CA GLU A 65 3.46 -2.21 -25.14
C GLU A 65 2.12 -2.64 -24.51
N LYS A 66 1.59 -3.80 -24.91
CA LYS A 66 0.35 -4.35 -24.36
C LYS A 66 0.47 -4.70 -22.88
N LEU A 67 1.59 -5.30 -22.46
CA LEU A 67 1.85 -5.61 -21.04
C LEU A 67 1.91 -4.34 -20.19
N MET A 68 2.53 -3.27 -20.69
CA MET A 68 2.58 -1.98 -19.99
C MET A 68 1.21 -1.31 -19.84
N LYS A 69 0.26 -1.61 -20.74
CA LYS A 69 -1.11 -1.08 -20.71
C LYS A 69 -2.08 -1.91 -19.85
N ALA A 70 -1.87 -3.22 -19.74
CA ALA A 70 -2.79 -4.15 -19.08
C ALA A 70 -3.13 -3.80 -17.60
N GLY A 71 -2.25 -3.05 -16.91
CA GLY A 71 -2.47 -2.64 -15.52
C GLY A 71 -3.25 -1.33 -15.32
N ARG A 72 -3.73 -0.67 -16.38
CA ARG A 72 -4.42 0.64 -16.29
C ARG A 72 -5.95 0.55 -16.31
N ASP A 73 -6.53 -0.53 -16.82
CA ASP A 73 -7.99 -0.61 -17.07
C ASP A 73 -8.83 -1.08 -15.87
N LYS A 74 -8.23 -1.39 -14.71
CA LYS A 74 -8.94 -1.92 -13.53
C LYS A 74 -8.71 -1.14 -12.23
N ALA A 75 -8.20 0.09 -12.31
CA ALA A 75 -7.97 0.96 -11.15
C ALA A 75 -8.93 2.15 -11.16
#